data_AF-A0A2D4KA90-F1
#
_entry.id   AF-A0A2D4KA90-F1
#
_cell.length_a   1.000
_cell.length_b   1.000
_cell.length_c   1.000
_cell.angle_alpha   90.00
_cell.angle_beta   90.00
_cell.angle_gamma   90.00
#
_symmetry.space_group_name_H-M   'P 1'
#
loop_
_entity.id
_entity.type
_entity.pdbx_description
1 polymer ?
#
loop_
_entity_poly.entity_id
_entity_poly.type
_entity_poly.pdbx_seq_one_letter_code
_entity_poly.pdbx_strand_id
1 'polypeptide(L)'
;ADDIFKWYDDSKVNFTNWIEEESNSELLNTCATMHTASGGWKKVSCEHLPLTKILCEATVFYEKTRLFESAWTSIIVVISTITVAISAAFLWFLYQRIISRPRCSIHNSITQIPHDNETFTDEVEYSA
;
A
#
# COMPACT_ATOMS: atom_id res chain seq x y z
N ALA A 1 -23.63 -48.81 11.99
CA ALA A 1 -22.79 -47.61 11.83
C ALA A 1 -23.76 -46.47 11.60
N ASP A 2 -23.62 -45.36 12.31
CA ASP A 2 -24.60 -44.28 12.21
C ASP A 2 -24.55 -43.66 10.81
N ASP A 3 -25.62 -43.83 10.03
CA ASP A 3 -25.85 -43.19 8.72
C ASP A 3 -26.12 -41.69 8.90
N ILE A 4 -25.10 -40.95 9.35
CA ILE A 4 -25.16 -39.51 9.59
C ILE A 4 -24.66 -38.77 8.36
N PHE A 5 -25.54 -37.96 7.76
CA PHE A 5 -25.13 -37.00 6.73
C PHE A 5 -24.21 -35.93 7.34
N LYS A 6 -23.19 -35.55 6.57
CA LYS A 6 -22.27 -34.47 6.91
C LYS A 6 -22.12 -33.49 5.75
N TRP A 7 -21.79 -32.25 6.05
CA TRP A 7 -21.42 -31.26 5.04
C TRP A 7 -20.04 -31.56 4.46
N TYR A 8 -19.80 -31.09 3.23
CA TYR A 8 -18.54 -31.31 2.52
C TYR A 8 -17.35 -30.59 3.16
N ASP A 9 -17.60 -29.46 3.82
CA ASP A 9 -16.61 -28.67 4.56
C ASP A 9 -16.40 -29.16 6.01
N ASP A 10 -16.94 -30.34 6.35
CA ASP A 10 -16.98 -30.93 7.69
C ASP A 10 -17.60 -29.99 8.76
N SER A 11 -18.38 -28.99 8.34
CA SER A 11 -19.16 -28.18 9.27
C SER A 11 -20.30 -29.00 9.90
N LYS A 12 -20.75 -28.56 11.07
CA LYS A 12 -21.81 -29.25 11.81
C LYS A 12 -23.15 -29.09 11.10
N VAL A 13 -23.85 -30.20 10.86
CA VAL A 13 -25.23 -30.19 10.39
C VAL A 13 -26.15 -29.76 11.53
N ASN A 14 -26.59 -28.49 11.51
CA ASN A 14 -27.51 -27.92 12.51
C ASN A 14 -28.95 -27.79 12.01
N PHE A 15 -29.19 -28.02 10.71
CA PHE A 15 -30.49 -27.91 10.07
C PHE A 15 -30.63 -28.97 8.98
N THR A 16 -31.84 -29.50 8.82
CA THR A 16 -32.18 -30.45 7.76
C THR A 16 -33.60 -30.19 7.26
N ASN A 17 -33.82 -30.33 5.96
CA ASN A 17 -35.14 -30.18 5.34
C ASN A 17 -35.47 -31.37 4.43
N TRP A 18 -35.40 -32.60 4.96
CA TRP A 18 -35.64 -33.81 4.19
C TRP A 18 -37.09 -33.91 3.71
N ILE A 19 -37.28 -34.28 2.45
CA ILE A 19 -38.58 -34.68 1.91
C ILE A 19 -38.83 -36.12 2.38
N GLU A 20 -40.02 -36.42 2.91
CA GLU A 20 -40.39 -37.79 3.25
C GLU A 20 -40.52 -38.64 1.99
N GLU A 21 -39.78 -39.74 1.91
CA GLU A 21 -39.77 -40.65 0.75
C GLU A 21 -40.17 -42.05 1.19
N GLU A 22 -41.09 -42.70 0.46
CA GLU A 22 -41.65 -44.02 0.83
C GLU A 22 -40.69 -45.20 0.61
N SER A 23 -39.59 -45.01 -0.12
CA SER A 23 -38.64 -46.10 -0.36
C SER A 23 -37.24 -45.56 -0.63
N ASN A 24 -36.42 -45.49 0.41
CA ASN A 24 -34.99 -45.34 0.20
C ASN A 24 -34.40 -46.74 0.22
N SER A 25 -34.12 -47.28 -0.98
CA SER A 25 -33.23 -48.42 -1.12
C SER A 25 -31.92 -48.12 -0.36
N GLU A 26 -31.28 -49.13 0.22
CA GLU A 26 -29.98 -48.98 0.89
C GLU A 26 -28.93 -48.53 -0.14
N LEU A 27 -28.87 -47.23 -0.39
CA LEU A 27 -27.91 -46.61 -1.29
C LEU A 27 -26.59 -46.46 -0.54
N LEU A 28 -25.60 -47.27 -0.92
CA LEU A 28 -24.21 -47.01 -0.57
C LEU A 28 -23.78 -45.70 -1.22
N ASN A 29 -22.98 -44.88 -0.53
CA ASN A 29 -22.52 -43.57 -1.00
C ASN A 29 -23.68 -42.63 -1.38
N THR A 30 -24.52 -42.30 -0.39
CA THR A 30 -25.65 -41.38 -0.57
C THR A 30 -25.20 -39.92 -0.44
N CYS A 31 -25.63 -39.09 -1.39
CA CYS A 31 -25.51 -37.64 -1.40
C CYS A 31 -26.90 -36.99 -1.21
N ALA A 32 -26.92 -35.70 -0.87
CA ALA A 32 -28.14 -34.91 -0.78
C ALA A 32 -28.26 -33.97 -1.98
N THR A 33 -29.45 -33.88 -2.56
CA THR A 33 -29.78 -32.85 -3.55
C THR A 33 -30.95 -32.00 -3.05
N MET A 34 -30.93 -30.71 -3.36
CA MET A 34 -31.98 -29.77 -2.96
C MET A 34 -32.90 -29.44 -4.14
N HIS A 35 -34.21 -29.44 -3.89
CA HIS A 35 -35.19 -28.88 -4.81
C HIS A 35 -35.19 -27.36 -4.71
N THR A 36 -34.91 -26.66 -5.81
CA THR A 36 -34.68 -25.21 -5.81
C THR A 36 -35.92 -24.39 -5.44
N ALA A 37 -37.13 -24.89 -5.71
CA ALA A 37 -38.36 -24.14 -5.43
C ALA A 37 -38.87 -24.32 -3.99
N SER A 38 -38.74 -25.51 -3.40
CA SER A 38 -39.23 -25.79 -2.03
C SER A 38 -38.13 -25.78 -0.98
N GLY A 39 -36.86 -25.84 -1.39
CA GLY A 39 -35.72 -26.01 -0.49
C GLY A 39 -35.65 -27.40 0.16
N GLY A 40 -36.54 -28.33 -0.21
CA GLY A 40 -36.55 -29.70 0.33
C GLY A 40 -35.41 -30.56 -0.21
N TRP A 41 -34.90 -31.47 0.61
CA TRP A 41 -33.73 -32.29 0.32
C TRP A 41 -34.14 -33.73 0.03
N LYS A 42 -33.50 -34.33 -0.97
CA LYS A 42 -33.71 -35.71 -1.40
C LYS A 42 -32.41 -36.49 -1.29
N LYS A 43 -32.49 -37.76 -0.89
CA LYS A 43 -31.34 -38.69 -0.90
C LYS A 43 -31.14 -39.26 -2.30
N VAL A 44 -29.91 -39.25 -2.80
CA VAL A 44 -29.54 -39.74 -4.14
C VAL A 44 -28.19 -40.43 -4.14
N SER A 45 -27.94 -41.34 -5.08
CA SER A 45 -26.60 -41.91 -5.27
C SER A 45 -25.63 -40.83 -5.77
N CYS A 46 -24.46 -40.73 -5.13
CA CYS A 46 -23.42 -39.79 -5.56
C CYS A 46 -22.87 -40.11 -6.96
N GLU A 47 -22.93 -41.37 -7.41
CA GLU A 47 -22.33 -41.82 -8.68
C GLU A 47 -23.01 -41.22 -9.92
N HIS A 48 -24.28 -40.85 -9.80
CA HIS A 48 -25.11 -40.37 -10.90
C HIS A 48 -25.34 -38.85 -10.86
N LEU A 49 -24.61 -38.12 -10.01
CA LEU A 49 -24.75 -36.67 -9.91
C LEU A 49 -23.98 -35.95 -11.04
N PRO A 50 -24.65 -35.22 -11.94
CA PRO A 50 -23.96 -34.42 -12.94
C PRO A 50 -23.23 -33.26 -12.24
N LEU A 51 -21.91 -33.17 -12.47
CA LEU A 51 -21.02 -32.13 -11.92
C LEU A 51 -21.50 -30.69 -12.22
N THR A 52 -22.35 -30.50 -13.24
CA THR A 52 -22.90 -29.20 -13.64
C THR A 52 -24.02 -28.70 -12.73
N LYS A 53 -24.46 -29.46 -11.72
CA LYS A 53 -25.57 -29.11 -10.82
C LYS A 53 -25.15 -29.12 -9.34
N ILE A 54 -24.00 -28.52 -9.04
CA ILE A 54 -23.46 -28.39 -7.68
C ILE A 54 -23.42 -26.91 -7.28
N LEU A 55 -23.84 -26.60 -6.06
CA LEU A 55 -23.73 -25.28 -5.44
C LEU A 55 -22.50 -25.27 -4.52
N CYS A 56 -21.61 -24.29 -4.71
CA CYS A 56 -20.42 -24.13 -3.88
C CYS A 56 -20.59 -22.97 -2.90
N GLU A 57 -20.26 -23.19 -1.65
CA GLU A 57 -20.09 -22.13 -0.65
C GLU A 57 -18.60 -21.77 -0.55
N ALA A 58 -18.28 -20.48 -0.53
CA ALA A 58 -16.93 -19.99 -0.38
C ALA A 58 -16.88 -18.84 0.62
N THR A 59 -15.93 -18.89 1.54
CA THR A 59 -15.64 -17.78 2.45
C THR A 59 -14.78 -16.75 1.71
N VAL A 60 -15.30 -15.54 1.53
CA VAL A 60 -14.58 -14.48 0.83
C VAL A 60 -13.50 -13.91 1.75
N PHE A 61 -12.28 -14.43 1.65
CA PHE A 61 -11.12 -13.91 2.39
C PHE A 61 -10.39 -12.74 1.69
N TYR A 62 -10.85 -12.29 0.52
CA TYR A 62 -10.09 -11.40 -0.36
C TYR A 62 -10.38 -9.89 -0.21
N GLU A 63 -11.42 -9.50 0.53
CA GLU A 63 -11.79 -8.07 0.64
C GLU A 63 -10.93 -7.33 1.68
N LYS A 64 -10.59 -7.99 2.79
CA LYS A 64 -9.79 -7.38 3.87
C LYS A 64 -8.37 -6.99 3.42
N THR A 65 -7.77 -7.77 2.53
CA THR A 65 -6.40 -7.54 2.04
C THR A 65 -6.34 -6.41 1.02
N ARG A 66 -7.34 -6.25 0.14
CA ARG A 66 -7.40 -5.13 -0.83
C ARG A 66 -7.65 -3.78 -0.16
N LEU A 67 -8.44 -3.76 0.92
CA LEU A 67 -8.69 -2.53 1.70
C LEU A 67 -7.43 -2.09 2.47
N PHE A 68 -6.63 -3.04 2.96
CA PHE A 68 -5.38 -2.72 3.65
C PHE A 68 -4.31 -2.21 2.66
N GLU A 69 -4.16 -2.86 1.50
CA GLU A 69 -3.25 -2.44 0.41
C GLU A 69 -3.47 -0.96 -0.01
N SER A 70 -4.71 -0.54 -0.25
CA SER A 70 -5.00 0.83 -0.67
C SER A 70 -4.73 1.87 0.43
N ALA A 71 -4.97 1.52 1.70
CA ALA A 71 -4.68 2.42 2.82
C ALA A 71 -3.18 2.69 2.96
N TRP A 72 -2.31 1.67 2.82
CA TRP A 72 -0.86 1.85 2.90
C TRP A 72 -0.31 2.72 1.77
N THR A 73 -0.83 2.59 0.54
CA THR A 73 -0.39 3.45 -0.58
C THR A 73 -0.68 4.93 -0.31
N SER A 74 -1.85 5.25 0.23
CA SER A 74 -2.21 6.64 0.58
C SER A 74 -1.33 7.19 1.71
N ILE A 75 -1.11 6.39 2.76
CA ILE A 75 -0.25 6.75 3.90
C ILE A 75 1.19 7.05 3.44
N ILE A 76 1.77 6.22 2.57
CA ILE A 76 3.13 6.40 2.05
C ILE A 76 3.27 7.72 1.27
N VAL A 77 2.28 8.04 0.42
CA VAL A 77 2.28 9.28 -0.38
C VAL A 77 2.22 10.51 0.53
N VAL A 78 1.35 10.50 1.54
CA VAL A 78 1.22 11.62 2.49
C VAL A 78 2.52 11.83 3.28
N ILE A 79 3.15 10.77 3.77
CA ILE A 79 4.42 10.88 4.50
C ILE A 79 5.53 11.42 3.60
N SER A 80 5.65 10.91 2.36
CA SER A 80 6.67 11.36 1.41
C SER A 80 6.54 12.85 1.11
N THR A 81 5.33 13.35 0.84
CA THR A 81 5.10 14.78 0.57
C THR A 81 5.48 15.69 1.75
N ILE A 82 5.16 15.28 2.98
CA ILE A 82 5.53 16.03 4.19
C ILE A 82 7.06 16.08 4.36
N THR A 83 7.76 14.95 4.16
CA THR A 83 9.23 14.91 4.29
C THR A 83 9.91 15.83 3.28
N VAL A 84 9.43 15.87 2.03
CA VAL A 84 9.96 16.76 0.99
C VAL A 84 9.72 18.22 1.36
N ALA A 85 8.51 18.59 1.80
CA ALA A 85 8.19 19.96 2.19
C ALA A 85 9.07 20.46 3.36
N ILE A 86 9.26 19.63 4.39
CA ILE A 86 10.11 19.96 5.54
C ILE A 86 11.57 20.13 5.10
N SER A 87 12.08 19.22 4.26
CA SER A 87 13.46 19.29 3.77
C SER A 87 13.71 20.58 2.96
N ALA A 88 12.76 20.97 2.11
CA ALA A 88 12.85 22.19 1.31
C ALA A 88 12.81 23.45 2.20
N ALA A 89 11.92 23.50 3.20
CA ALA A 89 11.85 24.60 4.14
C ALA A 89 13.12 24.74 4.98
N PHE A 90 13.72 23.62 5.40
CA PHE A 90 14.96 23.60 6.15
C PHE A 90 16.14 24.12 5.30
N LEU A 91 16.28 23.64 4.06
CA LEU A 91 17.31 24.13 3.13
C LEU A 91 17.15 25.62 2.84
N TRP A 92 15.91 26.08 2.64
CA TRP A 92 15.60 27.51 2.46
C TRP A 92 16.02 28.34 3.67
N PHE A 93 15.72 27.87 4.88
CA PHE A 93 16.09 28.56 6.11
C PHE A 93 17.61 28.67 6.29
N LEU A 94 18.35 27.60 5.99
CA LEU A 94 19.81 27.62 6.00
C LEU A 94 20.38 28.59 4.95
N TYR A 95 19.82 28.56 3.74
CA TYR A 95 20.20 29.47 2.66
C TYR A 95 20.02 30.95 3.05
N GLN A 96 18.87 31.28 3.62
CA GLN A 96 18.59 32.62 4.16
C GLN A 96 19.61 33.00 5.25
N ARG A 97 19.90 32.10 6.20
CA ARG A 97 20.88 32.38 7.27
C ARG A 97 22.31 32.61 6.78
N ILE A 98 22.71 31.98 5.67
CA ILE A 98 24.05 32.15 5.10
C ILE A 98 24.15 33.51 4.39
N ILE A 99 23.11 33.92 3.65
CA ILE A 99 23.09 35.20 2.92
C ILE A 99 22.89 36.39 3.84
N SER A 100 22.11 36.25 4.92
CA SER A 100 21.91 37.32 5.90
C SER A 100 23.13 37.60 6.80
N ARG A 101 24.27 36.89 6.65
CA ARG A 101 25.52 37.30 7.29
C ARG A 101 26.14 38.45 6.48
N PRO A 102 26.21 39.69 7.00
CA PRO A 102 26.93 40.75 6.31
C PRO A 102 28.39 40.34 6.17
N ARG A 103 28.90 40.39 4.94
CA ARG A 103 30.33 40.26 4.66
C ARG A 103 31.03 41.44 5.34
N CYS A 104 31.59 41.23 6.53
CA CYS A 104 32.50 42.20 7.12
C CYS A 104 33.66 42.40 6.14
N SER A 105 33.67 43.55 5.46
CA SER A 105 34.80 44.02 4.68
C SER A 105 35.84 44.54 5.66
N ILE A 106 37.00 43.89 5.73
CA ILE A 106 38.17 44.42 6.42
C ILE A 106 38.58 45.68 5.66
N HIS A 107 38.35 46.85 6.25
CA HIS A 107 38.85 48.12 5.72
C HIS A 107 40.32 48.26 6.16
N ASN A 108 41.25 48.05 5.23
CA ASN A 108 42.64 48.46 5.41
C ASN A 108 42.70 49.99 5.24
N SER A 109 42.84 50.73 6.34
CA SER A 109 43.21 52.14 6.29
C SER A 109 44.74 52.26 6.20
N ILE A 110 45.25 52.44 4.98
CA ILE A 110 46.59 53.01 4.77
C ILE A 110 46.41 54.53 4.63
N THR A 111 47.07 55.24 5.53
CA THR A 111 47.16 56.69 5.69
C THR A 111 47.44 57.38 4.36
N GLN A 112 46.51 58.22 3.87
CA GLN A 112 46.80 59.14 2.77
C GLN A 112 47.54 60.36 3.32
N ILE A 113 48.78 60.57 2.85
CA ILE A 113 49.50 61.83 2.91
C ILE A 113 49.22 62.54 1.57
N PRO A 114 48.69 63.78 1.56
CA PRO A 114 48.45 64.52 0.33
C PRO A 114 49.68 65.35 -0.02
N HIS A 115 50.18 65.31 -1.26
CA HIS A 115 50.69 66.49 -1.99
C HIS A 115 51.20 66.15 -3.40
N ASP A 116 50.84 67.04 -4.31
CA ASP A 116 51.51 67.48 -5.54
C ASP A 116 51.45 66.65 -6.85
N ASN A 117 50.75 67.27 -7.81
CA ASN A 117 50.91 67.07 -9.24
C ASN A 117 52.30 67.61 -9.63
N GLU A 118 53.07 66.85 -10.43
CA GLU A 118 53.71 67.27 -11.69
C GLU A 118 55.04 66.58 -12.01
N THR A 119 55.16 66.23 -13.30
CA THR A 119 56.40 66.10 -14.09
C THR A 119 57.20 64.80 -13.98
N PHE A 120 56.94 63.91 -14.94
CA PHE A 120 57.91 62.94 -15.45
C PHE A 120 58.83 63.67 -16.44
N THR A 121 60.05 64.00 -16.03
CA THR A 121 61.16 64.28 -16.95
C THR A 121 61.96 63.01 -17.12
N ASP A 122 62.15 62.65 -18.40
CA ASP A 122 62.93 61.55 -18.90
C ASP A 122 64.38 61.51 -18.35
N GLU A 123 64.97 60.32 -18.43
CA GLU A 123 66.30 60.05 -19.02
C GLU A 123 67.18 59.03 -18.26
N VAL A 124 67.35 57.87 -18.93
CA VAL A 124 68.63 57.23 -19.27
C VAL A 124 69.49 56.59 -18.16
N GLU A 125 69.40 55.25 -18.12
CA GLU A 125 70.47 54.27 -18.40
C GLU A 125 71.78 54.16 -17.57
N TYR A 126 72.07 52.87 -17.30
CA TYR A 126 73.31 52.14 -17.05
C TYR A 126 73.99 52.04 -15.67
N SER A 127 74.38 50.78 -15.44
CA SER A 127 75.10 50.18 -14.33
C SER A 127 76.58 50.61 -14.24
N ALA A 128 77.06 50.78 -13.00
CA ALA A 128 78.31 50.23 -12.46
C ALA A 128 78.30 50.40 -10.94
#